data_AF-A0A8R1ETZ4-F1
#
_entry.id   AF-A0A8R1ETZ4-F1
#
_cell.length_a   1.000
_cell.length_b   1.000
_cell.length_c   1.000
_cell.angle_alpha   90.00
_cell.angle_beta   90.00
_cell.angle_gamma   90.00
#
_symmetry.space_group_name_H-M   'P 1'
#
loop_
_entity.id
_entity.type
_entity.pdbx_description
1 polymer ?
#
loop_
_entity_poly.entity_id
_entity_poly.type
_entity_poly.pdbx_seq_one_letter_code
_entity_poly.pdbx_strand_id
1 'polypeptide(L)'
;MGTGSSTQSAMNNFVGMGRLREDMKIYQLVDMHGGGELLPWLRYAIVSSDTSFIDAYLETKVKDFLYNGGKGKLVTVTELVKLRNKERNERLGAFSRKKGKGKSGPNVLDDFNQEGENVGDLKKALKLLDGGGKGGRNESKYREISWKLEERGSMGETIIGCCLLHASEIHNALVLKILDYYPKLLNDIHISEDFYGLSPLHQAIINTDCK
;
A
#
# COMPACT_ATOMS: atom_id res chain seq x y z
N MET A 1 7.60 -27.63 -25.32
CA MET A 1 8.04 -26.24 -25.05
C MET A 1 6.85 -25.33 -25.28
N GLY A 2 6.40 -24.59 -24.27
CA GLY A 2 5.33 -23.59 -24.45
C GLY A 2 4.36 -23.49 -23.27
N THR A 3 4.77 -22.77 -22.20
CA THR A 3 3.87 -22.38 -21.09
C THR A 3 4.16 -20.96 -20.55
N GLY A 4 4.86 -20.10 -21.30
CA GLY A 4 5.27 -18.77 -20.83
C GLY A 4 4.36 -17.60 -21.19
N SER A 5 3.28 -17.79 -21.98
CA SER A 5 2.54 -16.69 -22.59
C SER A 5 1.27 -16.26 -21.83
N SER A 6 0.73 -17.11 -20.95
CA SER A 6 -0.57 -16.87 -20.30
C SER A 6 -0.47 -15.92 -19.08
N THR A 7 0.64 -15.94 -18.34
CA THR A 7 0.85 -15.06 -17.18
C THR A 7 1.11 -13.60 -17.57
N GLN A 8 1.88 -13.36 -18.65
CA GLN A 8 2.08 -12.00 -19.18
C GLN A 8 0.79 -11.39 -19.74
N SER A 9 -0.08 -12.20 -20.35
CA SER A 9 -1.37 -11.73 -20.87
C SER A 9 -2.36 -11.36 -19.75
N ALA A 10 -2.28 -12.01 -18.58
CA ALA A 10 -3.11 -11.67 -17.43
C ALA A 10 -2.68 -10.33 -16.79
N MET A 11 -1.37 -10.06 -16.74
CA MET A 11 -0.83 -8.78 -16.27
C MET A 11 -1.17 -7.61 -17.21
N ASN A 12 -1.15 -7.83 -18.53
CA ASN A 12 -1.52 -6.78 -19.50
C ASN A 12 -3.01 -6.40 -19.48
N ASN A 13 -3.91 -7.29 -19.03
CA ASN A 13 -5.33 -6.95 -18.85
C ASN A 13 -5.60 -6.16 -17.56
N PHE A 14 -4.61 -5.98 -16.69
CA PHE A 14 -4.69 -5.13 -15.50
C PHE A 14 -4.40 -3.65 -15.79
N VAL A 15 -3.96 -3.33 -17.01
CA VAL A 15 -3.43 -2.03 -17.46
C VAL A 15 -4.53 -0.97 -17.73
N GLY A 16 -5.77 -1.24 -17.30
CA GLY A 16 -6.85 -0.24 -17.26
C GLY A 16 -6.77 0.70 -16.04
N MET A 17 -5.95 0.36 -15.04
CA MET A 17 -5.68 1.19 -13.86
C MET A 17 -4.45 2.08 -14.12
N GLY A 18 -4.41 3.26 -13.50
CA GLY A 18 -3.43 4.31 -13.79
C GLY A 18 -1.99 3.81 -13.98
N ARG A 19 -1.28 4.41 -14.93
CA ARG A 19 0.10 4.07 -15.29
C ARG A 19 0.97 4.01 -14.02
N LEU A 20 1.71 2.91 -13.85
CA LEU A 20 2.65 2.71 -12.74
C LEU A 20 3.57 3.93 -12.62
N ARG A 21 3.66 4.50 -11.42
CA ARG A 21 4.55 5.61 -11.10
C ARG A 21 5.90 5.03 -10.66
N GLU A 22 6.66 4.56 -11.63
CA GLU A 22 7.97 3.90 -11.40
C GLU A 22 8.99 4.81 -10.69
N ASP A 23 8.74 6.13 -10.65
CA ASP A 23 9.54 7.13 -9.94
C ASP A 23 9.46 7.05 -8.40
N MET A 24 8.53 6.25 -7.85
CA MET A 24 8.36 6.11 -6.40
C MET A 24 9.53 5.36 -5.75
N LYS A 25 10.00 5.87 -4.61
CA LYS A 25 11.19 5.36 -3.89
C LYS A 25 11.10 3.87 -3.53
N ILE A 26 9.92 3.37 -3.21
CA ILE A 26 9.71 1.95 -2.89
C ILE A 26 10.17 1.03 -4.02
N TYR A 27 9.98 1.43 -5.28
CA TYR A 27 10.40 0.65 -6.45
C TYR A 27 11.91 0.67 -6.65
N GLN A 28 12.64 1.63 -6.06
CA GLN A 28 14.10 1.61 -6.07
C GLN A 28 14.66 0.53 -5.11
N LEU A 29 13.92 0.17 -4.06
CA LEU A 29 14.37 -0.82 -3.08
C LEU A 29 14.30 -2.27 -3.61
N VAL A 30 13.24 -2.60 -4.36
CA VAL A 30 12.99 -3.98 -4.82
C VAL A 30 12.93 -4.09 -6.34
N ASP A 31 12.42 -3.06 -7.03
CA ASP A 31 12.16 -3.00 -8.48
C ASP A 31 11.29 -4.16 -9.01
N MET A 32 10.30 -3.86 -9.84
CA MET A 32 9.42 -4.90 -10.41
C MET A 32 10.16 -5.80 -11.42
N HIS A 33 11.34 -5.38 -11.88
CA HIS A 33 12.19 -6.12 -12.82
C HIS A 33 13.39 -6.80 -12.15
N GLY A 34 13.51 -6.72 -10.83
CA GLY A 34 14.54 -7.43 -10.06
C GLY A 34 15.88 -6.69 -9.94
N GLY A 35 15.92 -5.38 -10.24
CA GLY A 35 17.09 -4.51 -10.13
C GLY A 35 17.19 -3.68 -8.84
N GLY A 36 16.27 -3.85 -7.88
CA GLY A 36 16.22 -3.00 -6.68
C GLY A 36 17.39 -3.23 -5.73
N GLU A 37 17.69 -2.21 -4.93
CA GLU A 37 18.89 -2.19 -4.07
C GLU A 37 19.03 -3.40 -3.13
N LEU A 38 17.92 -4.00 -2.67
CA LEU A 38 17.94 -5.10 -1.70
C LEU A 38 18.27 -6.47 -2.31
N LEU A 39 17.88 -6.70 -3.57
CA LEU A 39 17.99 -8.03 -4.18
C LEU A 39 19.43 -8.49 -4.40
N PRO A 40 20.39 -7.65 -4.86
CA PRO A 40 21.79 -8.03 -4.96
C PRO A 40 22.38 -8.48 -3.61
N TRP A 41 22.06 -7.78 -2.52
CA TRP A 41 22.55 -8.12 -1.19
C TRP A 41 21.91 -9.40 -0.64
N LEU A 42 20.64 -9.67 -0.95
CA LEU A 42 20.02 -10.93 -0.61
C LEU A 42 20.63 -12.10 -1.40
N ARG A 43 20.90 -11.92 -2.70
CA ARG A 43 21.61 -12.94 -3.51
C ARG A 43 23.00 -13.21 -2.95
N TYR A 44 23.73 -12.16 -2.57
CA TYR A 44 25.01 -12.30 -1.90
C TYR A 44 24.85 -13.15 -0.63
N ALA A 45 23.92 -12.79 0.26
CA ALA A 45 23.70 -13.49 1.52
C ALA A 45 23.35 -14.97 1.35
N ILE A 46 22.57 -15.32 0.32
CA ILE A 46 22.24 -16.72 0.02
C ILE A 46 23.48 -17.52 -0.39
N VAL A 47 24.39 -16.93 -1.16
CA VAL A 47 25.60 -17.61 -1.66
C VAL A 47 26.71 -17.64 -0.60
N SER A 48 26.93 -16.52 0.10
CA SER A 48 28.02 -16.36 1.06
C SER A 48 27.66 -16.77 2.47
N SER A 49 26.36 -16.98 2.77
CA SER A 49 25.81 -17.11 4.13
C SER A 49 26.05 -15.90 5.03
N ASP A 50 26.47 -14.75 4.48
CA ASP A 50 26.68 -13.50 5.21
C ASP A 50 25.49 -12.55 5.00
N THR A 51 24.70 -12.35 6.06
CA THR A 51 23.52 -11.48 6.03
C THR A 51 23.80 -10.03 6.44
N SER A 52 25.04 -9.69 6.82
CA SER A 52 25.37 -8.38 7.42
C SER A 52 24.97 -7.18 6.56
N PHE A 53 25.18 -7.26 5.24
CA PHE A 53 24.82 -6.18 4.31
C PHE A 53 23.31 -6.01 4.19
N ILE A 54 22.56 -7.11 3.99
CA ILE A 54 21.10 -7.01 3.88
C ILE A 54 20.50 -6.52 5.21
N ASP A 55 21.01 -6.99 6.34
CA ASP A 55 20.59 -6.57 7.68
C ASP A 55 20.81 -5.07 7.90
N ALA A 56 21.98 -4.55 7.53
CA ALA A 56 22.29 -3.13 7.60
C ALA A 56 21.35 -2.29 6.71
N TYR A 57 21.02 -2.76 5.50
CA TYR A 57 20.07 -2.08 4.63
C TYR A 57 18.63 -2.11 5.18
N LEU A 58 18.21 -3.20 5.82
CA LEU A 58 16.90 -3.27 6.48
C LEU A 58 16.80 -2.30 7.67
N GLU A 59 17.87 -2.16 8.46
CA GLU A 59 17.89 -1.25 9.62
C GLU A 59 18.07 0.22 9.27
N THR A 60 18.63 0.52 8.10
CA THR A 60 18.85 1.90 7.65
C THR A 60 17.81 2.32 6.61
N LYS A 61 17.84 1.71 5.42
CA LYS A 61 17.01 2.10 4.28
C LYS A 61 15.54 1.76 4.47
N VAL A 62 15.22 0.50 4.79
CA VAL A 62 13.80 0.08 4.91
C VAL A 62 13.14 0.73 6.11
N LYS A 63 13.89 0.93 7.21
CA LYS A 63 13.40 1.59 8.42
C LYS A 63 12.88 3.00 8.18
N ASP A 64 13.46 3.74 7.24
CA ASP A 64 13.03 5.10 6.88
C ASP A 64 11.59 5.15 6.33
N PHE A 65 11.09 4.03 5.81
CA PHE A 65 9.74 3.90 5.27
C PHE A 65 8.71 3.50 6.33
N LEU A 66 9.15 3.21 7.57
CA LEU A 66 8.28 2.70 8.62
C LEU A 66 7.91 3.77 9.64
N TYR A 67 6.67 3.75 10.11
CA TYR A 67 6.30 4.50 11.29
C TYR A 67 6.98 3.91 12.53
N ASN A 68 7.60 4.79 13.32
CA ASN A 68 8.22 4.43 14.60
C ASN A 68 9.22 3.26 14.49
N GLY A 69 9.94 3.18 13.36
CA GLY A 69 10.92 2.13 13.09
C GLY A 69 10.32 0.73 13.04
N GLY A 70 9.07 0.59 12.56
CA GLY A 70 8.38 -0.69 12.41
C GLY A 70 7.38 -1.00 13.53
N LYS A 71 7.37 -0.23 14.62
CA LYS A 71 6.39 -0.38 15.71
C LYS A 71 4.95 -0.07 15.29
N GLY A 72 4.78 0.68 14.19
CA GLY A 72 3.50 1.08 13.65
C GLY A 72 2.94 2.36 14.25
N LYS A 73 1.85 2.84 13.65
CA LYS A 73 1.09 4.02 14.03
C LYS A 73 -0.40 3.69 13.94
N LEU A 74 -1.19 4.11 14.93
CA LEU A 74 -2.64 4.04 14.84
C LEU A 74 -3.13 5.16 13.91
N VAL A 75 -3.76 4.77 12.82
CA VAL A 75 -4.36 5.65 11.81
C VAL A 75 -5.86 5.50 11.87
N THR A 76 -6.61 6.60 11.82
CA THR A 76 -8.08 6.52 11.82
C THR A 76 -8.56 5.92 10.50
N VAL A 77 -9.63 5.11 10.55
CA VAL A 77 -10.25 4.61 9.30
C VAL A 77 -10.73 5.78 8.43
N THR A 78 -11.21 6.85 9.07
CA THR A 78 -11.62 8.08 8.38
C THR A 78 -10.47 8.69 7.55
N GLU A 79 -9.23 8.69 8.03
CA GLU A 79 -8.06 9.19 7.29
C GLU A 79 -7.77 8.34 6.05
N LEU A 80 -7.83 7.01 6.16
CA LEU A 80 -7.66 6.10 5.03
C LEU A 80 -8.76 6.29 3.98
N VAL A 81 -10.01 6.45 4.41
CA VAL A 81 -11.15 6.72 3.52
C VAL A 81 -11.00 8.07 2.82
N LYS A 82 -10.50 9.10 3.51
CA LYS A 82 -10.22 10.42 2.90
C LYS A 82 -9.15 10.32 1.82
N LEU A 83 -8.05 9.61 2.06
CA LEU A 83 -6.99 9.40 1.07
C LEU A 83 -7.55 8.72 -0.19
N ARG A 84 -8.32 7.65 0.01
CA ARG A 84 -8.94 6.90 -1.08
C ARG A 84 -9.94 7.76 -1.88
N ASN A 85 -10.78 8.51 -1.18
CA ASN A 85 -11.75 9.39 -1.83
C ASN A 85 -11.07 10.51 -2.61
N LYS A 86 -9.97 11.06 -2.10
CA LYS A 86 -9.15 12.04 -2.83
C LYS A 86 -8.65 11.47 -4.16
N GLU A 87 -8.09 10.26 -4.16
CA GLU A 87 -7.63 9.58 -5.38
C GLU A 87 -8.79 9.35 -6.38
N ARG A 88 -9.94 8.86 -5.89
CA ARG A 88 -11.15 8.69 -6.72
C ARG A 88 -11.58 10.01 -7.37
N ASN A 89 -11.54 11.11 -6.61
CA ASN A 89 -11.96 12.42 -7.08
C ASN A 89 -11.01 13.02 -8.09
N GLU A 90 -9.69 12.85 -7.90
CA GLU A 90 -8.69 13.24 -8.89
C GLU A 90 -8.89 12.49 -10.21
N ARG A 91 -9.19 11.19 -10.14
CA ARG A 91 -9.51 10.35 -11.30
C ARG A 91 -10.80 10.81 -11.99
N LEU A 92 -11.90 10.94 -11.25
CA LEU A 92 -13.19 11.39 -11.81
C LEU A 92 -13.10 12.82 -12.36
N GLY A 93 -12.36 13.72 -11.71
CA GLY A 93 -12.09 15.07 -12.19
C GLY A 93 -11.28 15.11 -13.49
N ALA A 94 -10.39 14.13 -13.70
CA ALA A 94 -9.70 13.96 -14.98
C ALA A 94 -10.66 13.50 -16.10
N PHE A 95 -11.62 12.62 -15.79
CA PHE A 95 -12.63 12.14 -16.75
C PHE A 95 -13.77 13.14 -17.01
N SER A 96 -14.14 13.97 -16.03
CA SER A 96 -15.26 14.92 -16.11
C SER A 96 -14.93 16.22 -16.86
N ARG A 97 -13.70 16.39 -17.37
CA ARG A 97 -13.34 17.47 -18.32
C ARG A 97 -13.87 17.23 -19.74
N LYS A 98 -14.97 16.49 -19.91
CA LYS A 98 -15.79 16.57 -21.12
C LYS A 98 -16.69 17.80 -21.00
N LYS A 99 -16.31 18.86 -21.72
CA LYS A 99 -17.00 20.16 -21.86
C LYS A 99 -18.54 19.97 -21.89
N GLY A 100 -19.20 20.28 -20.77
CA GLY A 100 -20.65 20.53 -20.73
C GLY A 100 -21.57 19.53 -20.02
N LYS A 101 -21.13 18.37 -19.50
CA LYS A 101 -22.03 17.44 -18.79
C LYS A 101 -21.35 16.72 -17.64
N GLY A 102 -21.51 17.26 -16.43
CA GLY A 102 -21.14 16.57 -15.19
C GLY A 102 -20.77 17.56 -14.10
N LYS A 103 -21.77 18.06 -13.37
CA LYS A 103 -21.51 18.59 -12.03
C LYS A 103 -21.00 17.40 -11.23
N SER A 104 -19.70 17.33 -10.95
CA SER A 104 -19.20 16.46 -9.89
C SER A 104 -20.07 16.79 -8.67
N GLY A 105 -20.79 15.80 -8.13
CA GLY A 105 -21.56 16.01 -6.91
C GLY A 105 -20.64 16.63 -5.85
N PRO A 106 -21.13 17.56 -5.03
CA PRO A 106 -20.29 18.24 -4.06
C PRO A 106 -19.56 17.20 -3.22
N ASN A 107 -18.23 17.26 -3.24
CA ASN A 107 -17.40 16.44 -2.38
C ASN A 107 -17.68 16.87 -0.96
N VAL A 108 -18.58 16.17 -0.30
CA VAL A 108 -18.94 16.42 1.10
C VAL A 108 -17.67 16.48 1.96
N LEU A 109 -16.60 15.77 1.57
CA LEU A 109 -15.32 15.73 2.28
C LEU A 109 -14.30 16.84 1.92
N ASP A 110 -14.43 17.54 0.79
CA ASP A 110 -13.45 18.55 0.34
C ASP A 110 -13.60 19.88 1.12
N ASP A 111 -14.82 20.21 1.57
CA ASP A 111 -15.12 21.45 2.32
C ASP A 111 -14.93 21.33 3.84
N PHE A 112 -14.38 20.21 4.35
CA PHE A 112 -14.07 20.10 5.78
C PHE A 112 -12.75 20.79 6.11
N ASN A 113 -12.79 22.12 6.08
CA ASN A 113 -11.70 22.96 6.56
C ASN A 113 -11.59 22.83 8.10
N GLN A 114 -10.39 22.56 8.59
CA GLN A 114 -10.10 22.26 10.00
C GLN A 114 -10.07 23.53 10.88
N GLU A 115 -10.22 24.70 10.26
CA GLU A 115 -10.22 26.03 10.89
C GLU A 115 -11.58 26.72 10.70
N GLY A 116 -12.25 27.07 11.80
CA GLY A 116 -13.52 27.82 11.79
C GLY A 116 -14.69 27.15 12.54
N GLU A 117 -15.90 27.71 12.42
CA GLU A 117 -17.10 27.34 13.17
C GLU A 117 -17.59 25.88 12.96
N ASN A 118 -17.10 25.19 11.92
CA ASN A 118 -17.55 23.84 11.52
C ASN A 118 -16.81 22.68 12.24
N VAL A 119 -15.93 22.96 13.20
CA VAL A 119 -15.22 21.92 13.99
C VAL A 119 -16.18 20.97 14.72
N GLY A 120 -17.35 21.46 15.13
CA GLY A 120 -18.39 20.66 15.77
C GLY A 120 -19.00 19.60 14.84
N ASP A 121 -19.25 19.96 13.59
CA ASP A 121 -19.80 19.06 12.57
C ASP A 121 -18.73 18.13 12.02
N LEU A 122 -17.47 18.56 11.95
CA LEU A 122 -16.32 17.68 11.72
C LEU A 122 -16.25 16.58 12.79
N LYS A 123 -16.39 16.94 14.07
CA LYS A 123 -16.34 15.98 15.18
C LYS A 123 -17.54 15.03 15.18
N LYS A 124 -18.72 15.48 14.74
CA LYS A 124 -19.90 14.61 14.54
C LYS A 124 -19.75 13.70 13.33
N ALA A 125 -19.23 14.20 12.21
CA ALA A 125 -18.98 13.42 11.00
C ALA A 125 -17.90 12.36 11.23
N LEU A 126 -16.77 12.72 11.88
CA LEU A 126 -15.78 11.76 12.35
C LEU A 126 -16.44 10.74 13.29
N LYS A 127 -17.23 11.17 14.27
CA LYS A 127 -17.90 10.25 15.21
C LYS A 127 -18.90 9.30 14.52
N LEU A 128 -19.54 9.72 13.43
CA LEU A 128 -20.42 8.89 12.61
C LEU A 128 -19.64 7.91 11.72
N LEU A 129 -18.54 8.36 11.10
CA LEU A 129 -17.64 7.53 10.29
C LEU A 129 -16.82 6.55 11.16
N ASP A 130 -16.44 6.96 12.36
CA ASP A 130 -15.76 6.18 13.39
C ASP A 130 -16.76 5.30 14.19
N GLY A 131 -17.93 4.98 13.62
CA GLY A 131 -18.85 3.96 14.17
C GLY A 131 -19.47 4.28 15.54
N GLY A 132 -19.47 5.53 15.99
CA GLY A 132 -19.98 5.96 17.30
C GLY A 132 -21.50 6.04 17.45
N GLY A 133 -22.26 5.34 16.60
CA GLY A 133 -23.72 5.22 16.68
C GLY A 133 -24.17 4.05 17.58
N LYS A 134 -25.37 4.16 18.17
CA LYS A 134 -25.98 3.23 19.14
C LYS A 134 -26.20 1.77 18.67
N GLY A 135 -25.60 1.33 17.57
CA GLY A 135 -25.77 -0.04 17.04
C GLY A 135 -24.59 -0.58 16.22
N GLY A 136 -23.45 0.11 16.15
CA GLY A 136 -22.28 -0.38 15.42
C GLY A 136 -21.57 -1.47 16.21
N ARG A 137 -21.48 -2.69 15.65
CA ARG A 137 -20.43 -3.65 16.05
C ARG A 137 -19.09 -2.89 16.05
N ASN A 138 -18.23 -3.20 17.01
CA ASN A 138 -16.94 -2.58 17.28
C ASN A 138 -15.95 -2.69 16.08
N GLU A 139 -16.30 -2.13 14.92
CA GLU A 139 -15.39 -1.98 13.80
C GLU A 139 -14.31 -1.00 14.24
N SER A 140 -13.07 -1.48 14.25
CA SER A 140 -11.92 -0.76 14.80
C SER A 140 -11.81 0.62 14.16
N LYS A 141 -12.09 1.67 14.96
CA LYS A 141 -11.98 3.09 14.56
C LYS A 141 -10.58 3.48 14.07
N TYR A 142 -9.61 2.67 14.45
CA TYR A 142 -8.21 2.80 14.12
C TYR A 142 -7.71 1.50 13.50
N ARG A 143 -6.80 1.65 12.56
CA ARG A 143 -5.97 0.57 12.04
C ARG A 143 -4.52 0.85 12.43
N GLU A 144 -3.83 -0.17 12.92
CA GLU A 144 -2.38 -0.09 13.06
C GLU A 144 -1.75 -0.24 11.68
N ILE A 145 -0.91 0.73 11.31
CA ILE A 145 -0.22 0.80 10.03
C ILE A 145 1.28 0.90 10.30
N SER A 146 2.07 0.00 9.73
CA SER A 146 3.53 -0.07 9.91
C SER A 146 4.29 0.76 8.89
N TRP A 147 3.91 0.72 7.62
CA TRP A 147 4.55 1.48 6.55
C TRP A 147 3.98 2.90 6.48
N LYS A 148 4.77 3.90 6.09
CA LYS A 148 4.32 5.29 5.97
C LYS A 148 3.31 5.45 4.82
N LEU A 149 2.23 6.20 5.03
CA LEU A 149 1.19 6.38 4.00
C LEU A 149 1.73 7.10 2.77
N GLU A 150 2.63 8.06 3.00
CA GLU A 150 3.30 8.87 1.97
C GLU A 150 4.40 8.13 1.19
N GLU A 151 4.85 6.98 1.69
CA GLU A 151 5.90 6.17 1.05
C GLU A 151 5.34 4.89 0.40
N ARG A 152 4.02 4.82 0.20
CA ARG A 152 3.35 3.71 -0.50
C ARG A 152 3.70 3.69 -1.99
N GLY A 153 3.61 2.51 -2.60
CA GLY A 153 3.67 2.38 -4.05
C GLY A 153 2.40 2.92 -4.73
N SER A 154 2.39 2.85 -6.06
CA SER A 154 1.29 3.43 -6.85
C SER A 154 -0.02 2.65 -6.74
N MET A 155 0.04 1.39 -6.30
CA MET A 155 -1.14 0.59 -5.93
C MET A 155 -1.49 0.72 -4.44
N GLY A 156 -0.84 1.63 -3.71
CA GLY A 156 -1.03 1.82 -2.28
C GLY A 156 -0.40 0.72 -1.43
N GLU A 157 0.50 -0.06 -2.00
CA GLU A 157 1.18 -1.23 -1.42
C GLU A 157 2.40 -0.86 -0.57
N THR A 158 2.80 -1.81 0.27
CA THR A 158 4.08 -1.80 0.99
C THR A 158 5.13 -2.59 0.23
N ILE A 159 6.38 -2.61 0.72
CA ILE A 159 7.47 -3.39 0.12
C ILE A 159 7.13 -4.89 0.04
N ILE A 160 6.36 -5.41 0.99
CA ILE A 160 5.87 -6.80 0.99
C ILE A 160 4.91 -7.00 -0.19
N GLY A 161 3.97 -6.08 -0.38
CA GLY A 161 3.03 -6.14 -1.49
C GLY A 161 3.72 -6.08 -2.85
N CYS A 162 4.77 -5.26 -2.99
CA CYS A 162 5.60 -5.20 -4.19
C CYS A 162 6.33 -6.51 -4.47
N CYS A 163 6.95 -7.14 -3.45
CA CYS A 163 7.61 -8.43 -3.60
C CYS A 163 6.63 -9.54 -4.01
N LEU A 164 5.47 -9.59 -3.35
CA LEU A 164 4.42 -10.57 -3.63
C LEU A 164 3.72 -10.33 -4.97
N LEU A 165 3.78 -9.14 -5.56
CA LEU A 165 3.29 -8.92 -6.92
C LEU A 165 4.16 -9.63 -7.96
N HIS A 166 5.48 -9.70 -7.73
CA HIS A 166 6.41 -10.39 -8.61
C HIS A 166 6.49 -11.90 -8.32
N ALA A 167 6.40 -12.30 -7.05
CA ALA A 167 6.25 -13.68 -6.59
C ALA A 167 7.35 -14.67 -7.05
N SER A 168 8.58 -14.21 -7.29
CA SER A 168 9.70 -15.11 -7.56
C SER A 168 10.41 -15.53 -6.28
N GLU A 169 11.15 -16.65 -6.34
CA GLU A 169 11.80 -17.24 -5.16
C GLU A 169 12.66 -16.23 -4.36
N ILE A 170 13.39 -15.37 -5.06
CA ILE A 170 14.23 -14.34 -4.42
C ILE A 170 13.38 -13.25 -3.73
N HIS A 171 12.21 -12.91 -4.27
CA HIS A 171 11.31 -11.94 -3.65
C HIS A 171 10.60 -12.54 -2.44
N ASN A 172 10.22 -13.81 -2.49
CA ASN A 172 9.62 -14.49 -1.34
C ASN A 172 10.66 -14.65 -0.22
N ALA A 173 11.91 -14.99 -0.54
CA ALA A 173 13.00 -14.98 0.42
C ALA A 173 13.22 -13.59 1.04
N LEU A 174 13.10 -12.51 0.24
CA LEU A 174 13.20 -11.14 0.73
C LEU A 174 12.04 -10.79 1.68
N VAL A 175 10.81 -11.21 1.35
CA VAL A 175 9.62 -11.02 2.21
C VAL A 175 9.86 -11.64 3.57
N LEU A 176 10.29 -12.90 3.62
CA LEU A 176 10.58 -13.59 4.88
C LEU A 176 11.65 -12.84 5.68
N LYS A 177 12.75 -12.44 5.02
CA LYS A 177 13.84 -11.70 5.67
C LYS A 177 13.38 -10.34 6.21
N ILE A 178 12.50 -9.62 5.51
CA ILE A 178 11.92 -8.36 5.99
C ILE A 178 11.00 -8.61 7.20
N LEU A 179 10.19 -9.66 7.17
CA LEU A 179 9.26 -10.00 8.25
C LEU A 179 9.97 -10.44 9.54
N ASP A 180 11.18 -11.00 9.44
CA ASP A 180 12.03 -11.27 10.62
C ASP A 180 12.35 -9.98 11.41
N TYR A 181 12.50 -8.84 10.71
CA TYR A 181 12.76 -7.53 11.31
C TYR A 181 11.48 -6.78 11.68
N TYR A 182 10.49 -6.83 10.80
CA TYR A 182 9.30 -5.97 10.86
C TYR A 182 8.01 -6.78 10.69
N PRO A 183 7.68 -7.69 11.63
CA PRO A 183 6.59 -8.66 11.47
C PRO A 183 5.21 -8.02 11.34
N LYS A 184 5.01 -6.82 11.91
CA LYS A 184 3.74 -6.08 11.83
C LYS A 184 3.38 -5.65 10.40
N LEU A 185 4.35 -5.55 9.49
CA LEU A 185 4.09 -5.22 8.08
C LEU A 185 3.15 -6.21 7.39
N LEU A 186 3.09 -7.45 7.89
CA LEU A 186 2.17 -8.47 7.38
C LEU A 186 0.70 -8.02 7.46
N ASN A 187 0.36 -7.13 8.40
CA ASN A 187 -1.01 -6.64 8.61
C ASN A 187 -1.34 -5.37 7.81
N ASP A 188 -0.37 -4.76 7.14
CA ASP A 188 -0.62 -3.59 6.31
C ASP A 188 -1.40 -3.98 5.06
N ILE A 189 -2.42 -3.19 4.74
CA ILE A 189 -3.23 -3.36 3.53
C ILE A 189 -2.85 -2.31 2.48
N HIS A 190 -3.20 -2.60 1.24
CA HIS A 190 -3.18 -1.63 0.17
C HIS A 190 -4.23 -0.55 0.43
N ILE A 191 -3.88 0.70 0.12
CA ILE A 191 -4.70 1.86 0.45
C ILE A 191 -5.20 2.67 -0.75
N SER A 192 -4.79 2.30 -1.97
CA SER A 192 -5.29 2.95 -3.19
C SER A 192 -6.76 2.63 -3.43
N GLU A 193 -7.41 3.43 -4.27
CA GLU A 193 -8.80 3.23 -4.66
C GLU A 193 -9.08 1.84 -5.23
N ASP A 194 -8.19 1.36 -6.09
CA ASP A 194 -8.37 0.13 -6.85
C ASP A 194 -8.06 -1.14 -6.05
N PHE A 195 -7.16 -1.04 -5.08
CA PHE A 195 -6.64 -2.17 -4.32
C PHE A 195 -7.00 -2.13 -2.84
N TYR A 196 -7.87 -1.20 -2.42
CA TYR A 196 -8.16 -0.99 -1.01
C TYR A 196 -8.53 -2.28 -0.28
N GLY A 197 -7.77 -2.62 0.76
CA GLY A 197 -7.99 -3.82 1.56
C GLY A 197 -7.26 -5.08 1.08
N LEU A 198 -6.55 -5.03 -0.05
CA LEU A 198 -5.66 -6.11 -0.46
C LEU A 198 -4.53 -6.27 0.58
N SER A 199 -4.31 -7.48 1.07
CA SER A 199 -3.34 -7.77 2.13
C SER A 199 -2.26 -8.70 1.59
N PRO A 200 -1.08 -8.77 2.25
CA PRO A 200 -0.06 -9.76 1.91
C PRO A 200 -0.60 -11.19 1.86
N LEU A 201 -1.53 -11.54 2.76
CA LEU A 201 -2.16 -12.86 2.77
C LEU A 201 -2.99 -13.11 1.50
N HIS A 202 -3.76 -12.12 1.05
CA HIS A 202 -4.52 -12.25 -0.21
C HIS A 202 -3.58 -12.54 -1.39
N GLN A 203 -2.45 -11.83 -1.47
CA GLN A 203 -1.46 -12.03 -2.54
C GLN A 203 -0.75 -13.38 -2.44
N ALA A 204 -0.34 -13.80 -1.23
CA ALA A 204 0.33 -15.09 -1.03
C ALA A 204 -0.56 -16.27 -1.46
N ILE A 205 -1.86 -16.21 -1.14
CA ILE A 205 -2.84 -17.22 -1.58
C ILE A 205 -2.94 -17.25 -3.12
N ILE A 206 -3.01 -16.08 -3.77
CA ILE A 206 -3.07 -15.97 -5.23
C ILE A 206 -1.81 -16.57 -5.88
N ASN A 207 -0.65 -16.34 -5.28
CA ASN A 207 0.63 -16.85 -5.77
C ASN A 207 0.82 -18.36 -5.53
N THR A 208 -0.12 -19.02 -4.85
CA THR A 208 0.01 -20.41 -4.40
C THR A 208 1.27 -20.64 -3.57
N ASP A 209 1.70 -19.61 -2.84
CA ASP A 209 2.88 -19.69 -1.99
C ASP A 209 2.50 -20.36 -0.66
N CYS A 210 2.76 -21.66 -0.57
CA CYS A 210 2.42 -22.50 0.59
C CYS A 210 3.62 -22.71 1.54
N LYS A 211 4.76 -22.03 1.30
CA LYS A 211 6.02 -22.30 2.00
C LYS A 211 6.31 -21.32 3.12
#